data_AF-A0A935FIY2-F1
#
_entry.id   AF-A0A935FIY2-F1
#
_cell.length_a   1.000
_cell.length_b   1.000
_cell.length_c   1.000
_cell.angle_alpha   90.00
_cell.angle_beta   90.00
_cell.angle_gamma   90.00
#
_symmetry.space_group_name_H-M   'P 1'
#
loop_
_entity.id
_entity.type
_entity.pdbx_description
1 polymer ?
#
loop_
_entity_poly.entity_id
_entity_poly.type
_entity_poly.pdbx_seq_one_letter_code
_entity_poly.pdbx_strand_id
1 'polypeptide(L)'
;MAISDNTIKLLWGRAAGTCSNPSCPTALTVILKDGSGFSVGEMAHVIASSPTGPRGGDTGGNDEYENLVLLCPTCHRTVDKAPAGAYPAATLHQWKQGHETRVRSNLTARTYESVAELKTYVALLLNENKTLLSSFGPRSPFAEADPGSNLHEVWALRKLDTIVPNNTRIINAVEANITFLNSTEAEVFFQFKTHAQAFECHQYTRLDTYPMFPVCFEEAMLP
;
A
#
# COMPACT_ATOMS: atom_id res chain seq x y z
N MET A 1 -12.75 25.81 -0.21
CA MET A 1 -13.69 24.88 -0.89
C MET A 1 -14.06 23.82 0.13
N ALA A 2 -15.07 22.99 -0.15
CA ALA A 2 -15.35 21.83 0.68
C ALA A 2 -14.65 20.62 0.07
N ILE A 3 -14.13 19.71 0.90
CA ILE A 3 -13.56 18.42 0.46
C ILE A 3 -14.64 17.65 -0.31
N SER A 4 -14.29 17.14 -1.51
CA SER A 4 -15.25 16.46 -2.37
C SER A 4 -15.72 15.12 -1.80
N ASP A 5 -16.94 14.68 -2.13
CA ASP A 5 -17.45 13.36 -1.74
C ASP A 5 -16.54 12.20 -2.19
N ASN A 6 -15.92 12.31 -3.36
CA ASN A 6 -14.98 11.31 -3.85
C ASN A 6 -13.75 11.23 -2.93
N THR A 7 -13.19 12.38 -2.57
CA THR A 7 -12.06 12.48 -1.64
C THR A 7 -12.41 11.93 -0.27
N ILE A 8 -13.60 12.25 0.27
CA ILE A 8 -14.10 11.71 1.54
C ILE A 8 -14.17 10.18 1.48
N LYS A 9 -14.78 9.61 0.43
CA LYS A 9 -14.91 8.15 0.26
C LYS A 9 -13.55 7.46 0.16
N LEU A 10 -12.62 8.03 -0.61
CA LEU A 10 -11.26 7.50 -0.73
C LEU A 10 -10.54 7.50 0.62
N LEU A 11 -10.57 8.63 1.33
CA LEU A 11 -9.89 8.78 2.61
C LEU A 11 -10.44 7.84 3.68
N TRP A 12 -11.76 7.85 3.89
CA TRP A 12 -12.40 7.01 4.90
C TRP A 12 -12.33 5.52 4.58
N GLY A 13 -12.51 5.16 3.31
CA GLY A 13 -12.44 3.77 2.86
C GLY A 13 -11.05 3.17 3.03
N ARG A 14 -10.00 3.91 2.69
CA ARG A 14 -8.61 3.42 2.76
C ARG A 14 -8.05 3.43 4.17
N ALA A 15 -8.52 4.34 5.02
CA ALA A 15 -8.19 4.35 6.44
C ALA A 15 -9.04 3.38 7.30
N ALA A 16 -10.02 2.69 6.70
CA ALA A 16 -10.97 1.81 7.38
C ALA A 16 -11.58 2.43 8.66
N GLY A 17 -11.94 3.72 8.58
CA GLY A 17 -12.55 4.44 9.70
C GLY A 17 -11.72 4.43 10.99
N THR A 18 -10.40 4.33 10.90
CA THR A 18 -9.49 4.24 12.06
C THR A 18 -8.41 5.32 11.96
N CYS A 19 -7.94 5.85 13.10
CA CYS A 19 -6.90 6.87 13.15
C CYS A 19 -5.61 6.40 12.46
N SER A 20 -5.05 7.27 11.60
CA SER A 20 -3.84 6.95 10.82
C SER A 20 -2.53 7.13 11.59
N ASN A 21 -2.56 7.68 12.81
CA ASN A 21 -1.37 7.74 13.66
C ASN A 21 -0.96 6.30 14.06
N PRO A 22 0.29 5.87 13.79
CA PRO A 22 0.75 4.50 14.06
C PRO A 22 0.55 4.01 15.49
N SER A 23 0.58 4.91 16.48
CA SER A 23 0.40 4.59 17.90
C SER A 23 -1.06 4.70 18.40
N CYS A 24 -2.01 5.03 17.52
CA CYS A 24 -3.41 5.26 17.87
C CYS A 24 -4.35 4.40 16.99
N PRO A 25 -4.86 3.26 17.48
CA PRO A 25 -5.79 2.41 16.74
C PRO A 25 -7.26 2.79 16.97
N THR A 26 -7.56 4.04 17.34
CA THR A 26 -8.92 4.45 17.71
C THR A 26 -9.87 4.43 16.51
N ALA A 27 -11.02 3.76 16.67
CA ALA A 27 -12.13 3.80 15.72
C ALA A 27 -12.75 5.21 15.67
N LEU A 28 -13.07 5.66 14.46
CA LEU A 28 -13.52 7.02 14.17
C LEU A 28 -14.99 7.11 13.78
N THR A 29 -15.69 5.99 13.78
CA THR A 29 -17.14 5.89 13.61
C THR A 29 -17.75 5.23 14.82
N VAL A 30 -18.89 5.74 15.27
CA VAL A 30 -19.65 5.20 16.39
C VAL A 30 -21.04 4.86 15.89
N ILE A 31 -21.52 3.65 16.22
CA ILE A 31 -22.90 3.22 16.00
C ILE A 31 -23.56 3.07 17.37
N LEU A 32 -24.68 3.76 17.57
CA LEU A 32 -25.47 3.73 18.78
C LEU A 32 -26.45 2.55 18.77
N LYS A 33 -26.98 2.20 19.94
CA LYS A 33 -27.90 1.05 20.09
C LYS A 33 -29.21 1.22 19.31
N ASP A 34 -29.60 2.45 19.02
CA ASP A 34 -30.79 2.78 18.23
C ASP A 34 -30.55 2.73 16.71
N GLY A 35 -29.34 2.34 16.28
CA GLY A 35 -28.96 2.24 14.87
C GLY A 35 -28.49 3.56 14.26
N SER A 36 -28.57 4.68 14.97
CA SER A 36 -27.96 5.93 14.52
C SER A 36 -26.44 5.87 14.62
N GLY A 37 -25.75 6.67 13.82
CA GLY A 37 -24.28 6.67 13.80
C GLY A 37 -23.71 8.05 13.52
N PHE A 38 -22.48 8.27 13.97
CA PHE A 38 -21.75 9.50 13.74
C PHE A 38 -20.25 9.24 13.58
N SER A 39 -19.58 10.15 12.87
CA SER A 39 -18.13 10.16 12.74
C SER A 39 -17.51 11.09 13.78
N VAL A 40 -16.49 10.60 14.49
CA VAL A 40 -15.61 11.42 15.35
C VAL A 40 -14.28 11.73 14.68
N GLY A 41 -14.01 11.12 13.51
CA GLY A 41 -12.78 11.35 12.75
C GLY A 41 -12.74 12.70 12.06
N GLU A 42 -11.54 13.24 11.93
CA GLU A 42 -11.25 14.51 11.27
C GLU A 42 -10.36 14.27 10.04
N MET A 43 -10.68 14.95 8.94
CA MET A 43 -9.93 14.91 7.69
C MET A 43 -8.89 16.02 7.75
N ALA A 44 -7.77 15.72 8.41
CA ALA A 44 -6.74 16.69 8.70
C ALA A 44 -5.88 16.97 7.45
N HIS A 45 -5.61 18.24 7.18
CA HIS A 45 -4.67 18.62 6.14
C HIS A 45 -3.23 18.31 6.57
N VAL A 46 -2.47 17.66 5.68
CA VAL A 46 -1.03 17.45 5.85
C VAL A 46 -0.31 18.80 5.74
N ILE A 47 -0.65 19.59 4.73
CA ILE A 47 -0.25 21.00 4.57
C ILE A 47 -1.49 21.85 4.77
N ALA A 48 -1.48 22.74 5.77
CA ALA A 48 -2.64 23.59 6.08
C ALA A 48 -3.09 24.42 4.88
N SER A 49 -4.40 24.60 4.72
CA SER A 49 -4.96 25.44 3.65
C SER A 49 -4.57 26.92 3.77
N SER A 50 -4.29 27.39 4.99
CA SER A 50 -3.73 28.73 5.21
C SER A 50 -2.20 28.70 5.10
N PRO A 51 -1.57 29.64 4.38
CA PRO A 51 -0.12 29.79 4.35
C PRO A 51 0.51 29.97 5.75
N THR A 52 -0.22 30.58 6.69
CA THR A 52 0.25 30.78 8.07
C THR A 52 -0.11 29.61 9.00
N GLY A 53 -0.76 28.56 8.48
CA GLY A 53 -1.16 27.40 9.25
C GLY A 53 -0.02 26.40 9.48
N PRO A 54 -0.25 25.35 10.27
CA PRO A 54 0.74 24.29 10.47
C PRO A 54 1.23 23.71 9.13
N ARG A 55 2.56 23.71 8.93
CA ARG A 55 3.22 23.26 7.69
C ARG A 55 2.78 24.03 6.43
N GLY A 56 2.10 25.17 6.57
CA GLY A 56 1.71 26.03 5.47
C GLY A 56 2.95 26.59 4.75
N GLY A 57 2.99 26.45 3.43
CA GLY A 57 3.93 27.14 2.55
C GLY A 57 3.26 28.31 1.83
N ASP A 58 3.95 28.93 0.87
CA ASP A 58 3.50 30.16 0.21
C ASP A 58 2.07 30.11 -0.36
N THR A 59 1.62 28.94 -0.83
CA THR A 59 0.30 28.75 -1.43
C THR A 59 -0.74 28.10 -0.52
N GLY A 60 -0.34 27.57 0.65
CA GLY A 60 -1.15 26.62 1.42
C GLY A 60 -1.37 25.27 0.68
N GLY A 61 -2.06 24.35 1.35
CA GLY A 61 -2.43 23.03 0.82
C GLY A 61 -3.86 22.97 0.25
N ASN A 62 -4.09 22.04 -0.67
CA ASN A 62 -5.40 21.81 -1.30
C ASN A 62 -6.29 20.80 -0.53
N ASP A 63 -7.54 20.65 -0.95
CA ASP A 63 -8.51 19.71 -0.39
C ASP A 63 -8.48 18.32 -1.09
N GLU A 64 -7.35 17.99 -1.73
CA GLU A 64 -7.17 16.73 -2.46
C GLU A 64 -6.78 15.58 -1.54
N TYR A 65 -7.06 14.35 -1.97
CA TYR A 65 -6.83 13.13 -1.19
C TYR A 65 -5.38 13.00 -0.69
N GLU A 66 -4.42 13.36 -1.52
CA GLU A 66 -2.98 13.27 -1.23
C GLU A 66 -2.58 14.16 -0.05
N ASN A 67 -3.26 15.30 0.11
CA ASN A 67 -3.00 16.27 1.18
C ASN A 67 -3.84 16.01 2.45
N LEU A 68 -4.60 14.92 2.52
CA LEU A 68 -5.47 14.62 3.68
C LEU A 68 -5.08 13.32 4.39
N VAL A 69 -5.08 13.36 5.71
CA VAL A 69 -4.89 12.20 6.60
C VAL A 69 -6.03 12.10 7.60
N LEU A 70 -6.55 10.88 7.82
CA LEU A 70 -7.66 10.66 8.73
C LEU A 70 -7.14 10.47 10.17
N LEU A 71 -7.53 11.35 11.08
CA LEU A 71 -7.07 11.36 12.48
C LEU A 71 -8.24 11.44 13.47
N CYS A 72 -8.01 11.00 14.71
CA CYS A 72 -8.91 11.33 15.81
C CYS A 72 -8.70 12.79 16.25
N PRO A 73 -9.67 13.43 16.94
CA PRO A 73 -9.56 14.83 17.34
C PRO A 73 -8.35 15.12 18.23
N THR A 74 -7.94 14.14 19.04
CA THR A 74 -6.74 14.23 19.87
C THR A 74 -5.48 14.27 19.02
N CYS A 75 -5.30 13.31 18.10
CA CYS A 75 -4.11 13.25 17.26
C CYS A 75 -4.03 14.43 16.29
N HIS A 76 -5.15 14.86 15.70
CA HIS A 76 -5.19 16.03 14.84
C HIS A 76 -4.75 17.28 15.61
N ARG A 77 -5.34 17.53 16.79
CA ARG A 77 -4.94 18.67 17.62
C ARG A 77 -3.47 18.60 18.05
N THR A 78 -2.95 17.41 18.33
CA THR A 78 -1.52 17.23 18.66
C THR A 78 -0.62 17.67 17.51
N VAL A 79 -0.86 17.19 16.28
CA VAL A 79 0.01 17.54 15.14
C VAL A 79 -0.10 19.00 14.72
N ASP A 80 -1.22 19.66 15.01
CA ASP A 80 -1.45 21.08 14.70
C ASP A 80 -0.91 22.04 15.75
N LYS A 81 -0.91 21.65 17.03
CA LYS A 81 -0.45 22.50 18.13
C LYS A 81 1.00 22.26 18.53
N ALA A 82 1.61 21.19 18.04
CA ALA A 82 3.01 20.90 18.31
C ALA A 82 3.93 22.03 17.78
N PRO A 83 5.11 22.24 18.40
CA PRO A 83 6.10 23.19 17.91
C PRO A 83 6.46 22.94 16.44
N ALA A 84 6.80 24.01 15.73
CA ALA A 84 7.21 23.94 14.34
C ALA A 84 8.33 22.89 14.15
N GLY A 85 8.17 22.02 13.16
CA GLY A 85 9.13 20.96 12.85
C GLY A 85 8.94 19.64 13.62
N ALA A 86 8.11 19.59 14.68
CA ALA A 86 7.86 18.34 15.42
C ALA A 86 7.10 17.29 14.58
N TYR A 87 6.19 17.76 13.73
CA TYR A 87 5.45 16.93 12.77
C TYR A 87 5.54 17.58 11.39
N PRO A 88 6.60 17.29 10.60
CA PRO A 88 6.70 17.75 9.23
C PRO A 88 5.70 17.02 8.32
N ALA A 89 5.39 17.59 7.16
CA ALA A 89 4.47 16.99 6.18
C ALA A 89 4.85 15.55 5.81
N ALA A 90 6.16 15.28 5.65
CA ALA A 90 6.69 13.95 5.39
C ALA A 90 6.24 12.90 6.42
N THR A 91 6.18 13.26 7.71
CA THR A 91 5.73 12.36 8.78
C THR A 91 4.24 12.03 8.63
N LEU A 92 3.38 13.00 8.34
CA LEU A 92 1.96 12.76 8.15
C LEU A 92 1.68 11.94 6.88
N HIS A 93 2.44 12.16 5.81
CA HIS A 93 2.39 11.31 4.62
C HIS A 93 2.80 9.86 4.94
N GLN A 94 3.86 9.67 5.73
CA GLN A 94 4.26 8.33 6.20
C GLN A 94 3.18 7.66 7.05
N TRP A 95 2.52 8.40 7.94
CA TRP A 95 1.40 7.89 8.74
C TRP A 95 0.25 7.40 7.87
N LYS A 96 -0.18 8.24 6.92
CA LYS A 96 -1.22 7.90 5.93
C LYS A 96 -0.83 6.64 5.15
N GLN A 97 0.33 6.64 4.50
CA GLN A 97 0.78 5.53 3.67
C GLN A 97 0.95 4.23 4.45
N GLY A 98 1.56 4.30 5.64
CA GLY A 98 1.75 3.15 6.52
C GLY A 98 0.43 2.56 7.00
N HIS A 99 -0.51 3.42 7.42
CA HIS A 99 -1.84 2.98 7.89
C HIS A 99 -2.65 2.34 6.78
N GLU A 100 -2.76 2.97 5.61
CA GLU A 100 -3.51 2.42 4.48
C GLU A 100 -2.90 1.11 3.97
N THR A 101 -1.57 0.99 3.99
CA THR A 101 -0.87 -0.26 3.68
C THR A 101 -1.25 -1.35 4.68
N ARG A 102 -1.26 -1.04 5.98
CA ARG A 102 -1.66 -1.96 7.05
C ARG A 102 -3.12 -2.39 6.94
N VAL A 103 -4.03 -1.46 6.63
CA VAL A 103 -5.45 -1.79 6.42
C VAL A 103 -5.59 -2.78 5.26
N ARG A 104 -4.94 -2.49 4.14
CA ARG A 104 -4.94 -3.37 2.96
C ARG A 104 -4.31 -4.74 3.25
N SER A 105 -3.23 -4.78 4.03
CA SER A 105 -2.60 -6.05 4.39
C SER A 105 -3.44 -6.88 5.33
N ASN A 106 -4.03 -6.29 6.37
CA ASN A 106 -4.87 -7.00 7.33
C ASN A 106 -6.14 -7.62 6.71
N LEU A 107 -6.73 -6.99 5.69
CA LEU A 107 -7.88 -7.54 4.97
C LEU A 107 -7.54 -8.69 4.02
N THR A 108 -6.25 -8.91 3.77
CA THR A 108 -5.76 -9.97 2.87
C THR A 108 -4.80 -10.95 3.54
N ALA A 109 -4.48 -10.73 4.82
CA ALA A 109 -3.63 -11.57 5.64
C ALA A 109 -4.33 -12.91 5.91
N ARG A 110 -3.92 -13.93 5.16
CA ARG A 110 -4.31 -15.32 5.40
C ARG A 110 -3.28 -15.93 6.33
N THR A 111 -3.73 -16.55 7.42
CA THR A 111 -2.91 -17.44 8.25
C THR A 111 -3.03 -18.86 7.74
N TYR A 112 -1.96 -19.63 7.83
CA TYR A 112 -1.90 -21.03 7.39
C TYR A 112 -1.59 -21.95 8.56
N GLU A 113 -1.87 -23.25 8.43
CA GLU A 113 -1.58 -24.22 9.50
C GLU A 113 -0.13 -24.73 9.42
N SER A 114 0.52 -24.59 8.26
CA SER A 114 1.90 -25.03 8.04
C SER A 114 2.67 -24.18 7.03
N VAL A 115 4.01 -24.27 7.08
CA VAL A 115 4.90 -23.68 6.07
C VAL A 115 4.64 -24.24 4.67
N ALA A 116 4.22 -25.51 4.56
CA ALA A 116 3.94 -26.15 3.28
C ALA A 116 2.70 -25.54 2.59
N GLU A 117 1.64 -25.25 3.36
CA GLU A 117 0.46 -24.56 2.85
C GLU A 117 0.77 -23.12 2.41
N LEU A 118 1.54 -22.39 3.22
CA LEU A 118 2.01 -21.05 2.88
C LEU A 118 2.81 -21.09 1.55
N LYS A 119 3.80 -21.98 1.44
CA LYS A 119 4.61 -22.15 0.23
C LYS A 119 3.79 -22.55 -0.98
N THR A 120 2.80 -23.43 -0.82
CA THR A 120 1.86 -23.79 -1.90
C THR A 120 1.08 -22.57 -2.39
N TYR A 121 0.59 -21.73 -1.49
CA TYR A 121 -0.12 -20.50 -1.87
C TYR A 121 0.79 -19.50 -2.57
N VAL A 122 2.01 -19.28 -2.06
CA VAL A 122 3.01 -18.42 -2.70
C VAL A 122 3.35 -18.94 -4.09
N ALA A 123 3.55 -20.26 -4.24
CA ALA A 123 3.82 -20.92 -5.51
C ALA A 123 2.73 -20.66 -6.55
N LEU A 124 1.45 -20.74 -6.16
CA LEU A 124 0.33 -20.47 -7.07
C LEU A 124 0.39 -19.05 -7.63
N LEU A 125 0.63 -18.05 -6.77
CA LEU A 125 0.69 -16.64 -7.18
C LEU A 125 1.92 -16.35 -8.04
N LEU A 126 3.08 -16.93 -7.71
CA LEU A 126 4.30 -16.81 -8.51
C LEU A 126 4.13 -17.46 -9.89
N ASN A 127 3.47 -18.62 -9.96
CA ASN A 127 3.21 -19.31 -11.22
C ASN A 127 2.26 -18.51 -12.13
N GLU A 128 1.22 -17.87 -11.56
CA GLU A 128 0.36 -16.96 -12.32
C GLU A 128 1.17 -15.78 -12.88
N ASN A 129 1.97 -15.12 -12.04
CA ASN A 129 2.85 -14.03 -12.46
C ASN A 129 3.81 -14.45 -13.59
N LYS A 130 4.44 -15.62 -13.45
CA LYS A 130 5.37 -16.20 -14.43
C LYS A 130 4.69 -16.54 -15.76
N THR A 131 3.45 -17.04 -15.69
CA THR A 131 2.64 -17.34 -16.88
C THR A 131 2.32 -16.07 -17.65
N LEU A 132 1.93 -15.00 -16.94
CA LEU A 132 1.65 -13.70 -17.57
C LEU A 132 2.92 -13.06 -18.17
N LEU A 133 4.04 -13.10 -17.45
CA LEU A 133 5.32 -12.61 -17.97
C LEU A 133 5.74 -13.37 -19.24
N SER A 134 5.61 -14.70 -19.23
CA SER A 134 5.98 -15.53 -20.38
C SER A 134 5.06 -15.33 -21.59
N SER A 135 3.78 -15.02 -21.35
CA SER A 135 2.78 -14.87 -22.41
C SER A 135 2.72 -13.46 -23.00
N PHE A 136 2.89 -12.43 -22.15
CA PHE A 136 2.64 -11.03 -22.52
C PHE A 136 3.83 -10.12 -22.30
N GLY A 137 4.88 -10.58 -21.61
CA GLY A 137 6.05 -9.77 -21.32
C GLY A 137 6.82 -9.36 -22.58
N PRO A 138 7.75 -8.38 -22.46
CA PRO A 138 8.50 -7.83 -23.59
C PRO A 138 9.42 -8.84 -24.29
N ARG A 139 9.69 -9.98 -23.64
CA ARG A 139 10.47 -11.11 -24.18
C ARG A 139 9.63 -12.37 -24.38
N SER A 140 8.30 -12.22 -24.44
CA SER A 140 7.41 -13.33 -24.76
C SER A 140 7.56 -13.71 -26.23
N PRO A 141 7.31 -14.97 -26.61
CA PRO A 141 7.36 -15.39 -28.01
C PRO A 141 6.46 -14.53 -28.92
N PHE A 142 5.32 -14.06 -28.40
CA PHE A 142 4.40 -13.20 -29.13
C PHE A 142 4.94 -11.78 -29.33
N ALA A 143 5.59 -11.19 -28.32
CA ALA A 143 6.23 -9.89 -28.45
C ALA A 143 7.42 -9.91 -29.42
N GLU A 144 8.21 -10.98 -29.38
CA GLU A 144 9.38 -11.13 -30.27
C GLU A 144 8.96 -11.44 -31.71
N ALA A 145 7.87 -12.18 -31.92
CA ALA A 145 7.34 -12.47 -33.25
C ALA A 145 6.69 -11.25 -33.92
N ASP A 146 6.04 -10.36 -33.15
CA ASP A 146 5.46 -9.12 -33.65
C ASP A 146 5.72 -7.93 -32.69
N PRO A 147 6.87 -7.24 -32.84
CA PRO A 147 7.21 -6.08 -32.04
C PRO A 147 6.27 -4.87 -32.23
N GLY A 148 5.48 -4.85 -33.31
CA GLY A 148 4.51 -3.79 -33.60
C GLY A 148 3.14 -4.01 -32.95
N SER A 149 2.94 -5.16 -32.30
CA SER A 149 1.67 -5.51 -31.69
C SER A 149 1.29 -4.63 -30.49
N ASN A 150 0.00 -4.60 -30.18
CA ASN A 150 -0.53 -3.96 -28.97
C ASN A 150 -0.34 -4.79 -27.69
N LEU A 151 0.49 -5.84 -27.73
CA LEU A 151 0.73 -6.71 -26.58
C LEU A 151 1.30 -5.95 -25.37
N HIS A 152 2.02 -4.86 -25.64
CA HIS A 152 2.55 -3.96 -24.61
C HIS A 152 1.44 -3.30 -23.78
N GLU A 153 0.25 -3.03 -24.35
CA GLU A 153 -0.91 -2.51 -23.64
C GLU A 153 -1.49 -3.58 -22.71
N VAL A 154 -1.62 -4.82 -23.21
CA VAL A 154 -2.05 -5.96 -22.40
C VAL A 154 -1.07 -6.17 -21.25
N TRP A 155 0.24 -6.11 -21.51
CA TRP A 155 1.26 -6.23 -20.47
C TRP A 155 1.17 -5.13 -19.42
N ALA A 156 0.94 -3.88 -19.82
CA ALA A 156 0.74 -2.77 -18.90
C ALA A 156 -0.44 -3.04 -17.94
N LEU A 157 -1.56 -3.55 -18.48
CA LEU A 157 -2.73 -3.92 -17.69
C LEU A 157 -2.44 -5.10 -16.74
N ARG A 158 -1.84 -6.19 -17.23
CA ARG A 158 -1.54 -7.40 -16.43
C ARG A 158 -0.62 -7.12 -15.25
N LYS A 159 0.32 -6.18 -15.41
CA LYS A 159 1.17 -5.73 -14.30
C LYS A 159 0.34 -5.09 -13.17
N LEU A 160 -0.58 -4.20 -13.52
CA LEU A 160 -1.37 -3.43 -12.56
C LEU A 160 -2.52 -4.22 -11.94
N ASP A 161 -3.21 -5.05 -12.72
CA ASP A 161 -4.41 -5.76 -12.27
C ASP A 161 -4.15 -7.15 -11.67
N THR A 162 -2.97 -7.74 -11.94
CA THR A 162 -2.63 -9.09 -11.48
C THR A 162 -1.30 -9.16 -10.76
N ILE A 163 -0.18 -8.77 -11.39
CA ILE A 163 1.16 -8.99 -10.82
C ILE A 163 1.38 -8.16 -9.54
N VAL A 164 1.08 -6.87 -9.56
CA VAL A 164 1.18 -6.00 -8.36
C VAL A 164 0.26 -6.49 -7.24
N PRO A 165 -1.03 -6.80 -7.50
CA PRO A 165 -1.90 -7.43 -6.50
C PRO A 165 -1.37 -8.76 -5.96
N ASN A 166 -0.83 -9.64 -6.81
CA ASN A 166 -0.27 -10.92 -6.38
C ASN A 166 0.99 -10.72 -5.51
N ASN A 167 1.88 -9.80 -5.87
CA ASN A 167 3.02 -9.45 -5.03
C ASN A 167 2.55 -8.96 -3.65
N THR A 168 1.53 -8.12 -3.60
CA THR A 168 0.91 -7.66 -2.34
C THR A 168 0.36 -8.84 -1.54
N ARG A 169 -0.36 -9.77 -2.18
CA ARG A 169 -0.89 -10.99 -1.53
C ARG A 169 0.21 -11.89 -0.98
N ILE A 170 1.33 -12.05 -1.70
CA ILE A 170 2.49 -12.82 -1.24
C ILE A 170 3.09 -12.15 -0.01
N ILE A 171 3.34 -10.83 -0.05
CA ILE A 171 3.87 -10.07 1.10
C ILE A 171 2.98 -10.28 2.32
N ASN A 172 1.68 -10.06 2.19
CA ASN A 172 0.76 -10.13 3.32
C ASN A 172 0.65 -11.55 3.89
N ALA A 173 0.66 -12.57 3.03
CA ALA A 173 0.64 -13.97 3.45
C ALA A 173 1.93 -14.34 4.19
N VAL A 174 3.10 -13.97 3.68
CA VAL A 174 4.38 -14.30 4.33
C VAL A 174 4.56 -13.50 5.63
N GLU A 175 4.20 -12.22 5.68
CA GLU A 175 4.29 -11.42 6.92
C GLU A 175 3.38 -11.95 8.03
N ALA A 176 2.15 -12.35 7.68
CA ALA A 176 1.20 -12.90 8.64
C ALA A 176 1.66 -14.25 9.22
N ASN A 177 2.56 -14.94 8.55
CA ASN A 177 3.06 -16.27 8.92
C ASN A 177 4.60 -16.30 9.04
N ILE A 178 5.21 -15.14 9.33
CA ILE A 178 6.67 -14.98 9.32
C ILE A 178 7.38 -15.92 10.31
N THR A 179 6.68 -16.35 11.35
CA THR A 179 7.16 -17.30 12.36
C THR A 179 7.39 -18.71 11.82
N PHE A 180 6.87 -19.05 10.63
CA PHE A 180 7.16 -20.31 9.96
C PHE A 180 8.51 -20.34 9.26
N LEU A 181 9.11 -19.18 8.99
CA LEU A 181 10.32 -19.06 8.21
C LEU A 181 11.55 -19.13 9.12
N ASN A 182 12.60 -19.81 8.65
CA ASN A 182 13.92 -19.68 9.26
C ASN A 182 14.60 -18.36 8.87
N SER A 183 15.76 -18.06 9.46
CA SER A 183 16.48 -16.80 9.23
C SER A 183 16.83 -16.56 7.76
N THR A 184 17.22 -17.60 7.04
CA THR A 184 17.58 -17.52 5.62
C THR A 184 16.35 -17.27 4.75
N GLU A 185 15.24 -17.97 5.03
CA GLU A 185 13.97 -17.76 4.34
C GLU A 185 13.39 -16.36 4.59
N ALA A 186 13.53 -15.84 5.80
CA ALA A 186 13.12 -14.48 6.14
C ALA A 186 13.96 -13.42 5.39
N GLU A 187 15.27 -13.64 5.26
CA GLU A 187 16.16 -12.74 4.51
C GLU A 187 15.76 -12.65 3.04
N VAL A 188 15.59 -13.79 2.36
CA VAL A 188 15.17 -13.81 0.95
C VAL A 188 13.76 -13.24 0.76
N PHE A 189 12.87 -13.42 1.74
CA PHE A 189 11.56 -12.76 1.74
C PHE A 189 11.68 -11.23 1.75
N PHE A 190 12.55 -10.64 2.58
CA PHE A 190 12.73 -9.18 2.58
C PHE A 190 13.34 -8.66 1.28
N GLN A 191 14.18 -9.45 0.60
CA GLN A 191 14.65 -9.13 -0.75
C GLN A 191 13.47 -9.09 -1.75
N PHE A 192 12.57 -10.08 -1.70
CA PHE A 192 11.37 -10.10 -2.53
C PHE A 192 10.44 -8.92 -2.24
N LYS A 193 10.20 -8.63 -0.95
CA LYS A 193 9.37 -7.48 -0.55
C LYS A 193 9.92 -6.17 -1.10
N THR A 194 11.23 -5.97 -1.01
CA THR A 194 11.92 -4.79 -1.55
C THR A 194 11.76 -4.70 -3.07
N HIS A 195 11.96 -5.80 -3.78
CA HIS A 195 11.69 -5.89 -5.22
C HIS A 195 10.24 -5.54 -5.57
N ALA A 196 9.26 -6.16 -4.91
CA ALA A 196 7.85 -6.00 -5.19
C ALA A 196 7.37 -4.56 -5.02
N GLN A 197 7.79 -3.89 -3.93
CA GLN A 197 7.45 -2.49 -3.67
C GLN A 197 8.09 -1.55 -4.70
N ALA A 198 9.36 -1.79 -5.06
CA ALA A 198 10.04 -0.99 -6.07
C ALA A 198 9.44 -1.21 -7.47
N PHE A 199 9.05 -2.45 -7.79
CA PHE A 199 8.35 -2.79 -9.02
C PHE A 199 6.99 -2.10 -9.12
N GLU A 200 6.18 -2.09 -8.06
CA GLU A 200 4.91 -1.36 -8.00
C GLU A 200 5.13 0.14 -8.25
N CYS A 201 6.09 0.75 -7.53
CA CYS A 201 6.43 2.16 -7.70
C CYS A 201 6.81 2.48 -9.16
N HIS A 202 7.63 1.62 -9.78
CA HIS A 202 8.04 1.75 -11.18
C HIS A 202 6.86 1.76 -12.17
N GLN A 203 5.71 1.15 -11.83
CA GLN A 203 4.53 1.18 -12.71
C GLN A 203 3.81 2.53 -12.70
N TYR A 204 3.92 3.29 -11.61
CA TYR A 204 3.30 4.61 -11.48
C TYR A 204 4.26 5.74 -11.82
N THR A 205 5.53 5.63 -11.40
CA THR A 205 6.59 6.59 -11.68
C THR A 205 7.84 5.84 -12.10
N ARG A 206 8.33 6.10 -13.31
CA ARG A 206 9.53 5.43 -13.83
C ARG A 206 10.72 5.68 -12.90
N LEU A 207 11.32 4.58 -12.44
CA LEU A 207 12.59 4.58 -11.71
C LEU A 207 13.74 4.26 -12.66
N ASP A 208 14.88 4.94 -12.52
CA ASP A 208 16.09 4.69 -13.31
C ASP A 208 16.66 3.30 -13.04
N THR A 209 16.66 2.88 -11.77
CA THR A 209 17.04 1.54 -11.32
C THR A 209 16.10 1.08 -10.21
N TYR A 210 15.88 -0.22 -10.12
CA TYR A 210 15.17 -0.84 -9.01
C TYR A 210 15.59 -2.32 -8.86
N PRO A 211 15.48 -2.91 -7.65
CA PRO A 211 15.82 -4.31 -7.45
C PRO A 211 14.96 -5.23 -8.33
N MET A 212 15.62 -6.15 -9.03
CA MET A 212 14.95 -7.18 -9.83
C MET A 212 14.45 -8.33 -8.96
N PHE A 213 13.61 -9.19 -9.54
CA PHE A 213 13.04 -10.33 -8.83
C PHE A 213 14.15 -11.25 -8.29
N PRO A 214 14.19 -11.55 -6.98
CA PRO A 214 15.24 -12.37 -6.40
C PRO A 214 14.96 -13.85 -6.66
N VAL A 215 15.79 -14.48 -7.52
CA VAL A 215 15.67 -15.92 -7.85
C VAL A 215 15.76 -16.80 -6.60
N CYS A 216 16.58 -16.41 -5.62
CA CYS A 216 16.69 -17.11 -4.33
C CYS A 216 15.38 -17.14 -3.53
N PHE A 217 14.45 -16.19 -3.74
CA PHE A 217 13.13 -16.23 -3.13
C PHE A 217 12.25 -17.30 -3.77
N GLU A 218 12.28 -17.43 -5.10
CA GLU A 218 11.58 -18.49 -5.82
C GLU A 218 12.10 -19.87 -5.38
N GLU A 219 13.43 -20.05 -5.30
CA GLU A 219 14.06 -21.28 -4.84
C GLU A 219 13.73 -21.63 -3.38
N ALA A 220 13.60 -20.63 -2.50
CA ALA A 220 13.28 -20.85 -1.09
C ALA A 220 11.79 -21.11 -0.85
N MET A 221 10.90 -20.52 -1.64
CA MET A 221 9.45 -20.55 -1.41
C MET A 221 8.69 -21.57 -2.27
N LEU A 222 9.26 -22.03 -3.38
CA LEU A 222 8.67 -23.13 -4.15
C LEU A 222 9.03 -24.49 -3.50
N PRO A 223 8.08 -25.44 -3.49
CA PRO A 223 8.33 -26.82 -3.04
C PRO A 223 9.20 -27.63 -4.00
#